data_AF-A0AAT9PXQ3-F1
#
_entry.id   AF-A0AAT9PXQ3-F1
#
_cell.length_a   1.000
_cell.length_b   1.000
_cell.length_c   1.000
_cell.angle_alpha   90.00
_cell.angle_beta   90.00
_cell.angle_gamma   90.00
#
_symmetry.space_group_name_H-M   'P 1'
#
loop_
_entity.id
_entity.type
_entity.pdbx_description
1 polymer ?
#
loop_
_entity_poly.entity_id
_entity_poly.type
_entity_poly.pdbx_seq_one_letter_code
_entity_poly.pdbx_strand_id
1 'polypeptide(L)'
;MNQQLVYTPLAEPFVMGVMSVVAIILCVFSSNLLFLSLIFLYVILIGAMHVYIRKASRVEWEYSQGNSNIFIGEANVCKMKISNKSLFPIFNIVFRFKCENKLTWNHDEINKNTNTGSNYYMNFNLKGRESASFDLQAVAVKRGIAKWEEVEIVITDLFGFITNHITYKQVKTPSYLVLPAVPKMQVPELREWSRGFRKAMSSPLYDETKVMGVKSYENEDFRSIHWSATAKTGTITAKKYERTQSDKYAIYLNLQNKSGISLRNDTEELIELTAGICKQLLIQNCSFEVWINSVKDNGLLHIKNGHNRKHLQNVLKVLASISDQDTPVSSTYFYTAGFRRKELDAVPLILGTSPRKYSRTNKWVVIKE
;
A
#
# COMPACT_ATOMS: atom_id res chain seq x y z
N MET A 1 16.62 -14.35 -12.16
CA MET A 1 16.79 -13.53 -13.37
C MET A 1 16.70 -14.48 -14.54
N ASN A 2 15.73 -14.29 -15.42
CA ASN A 2 15.54 -15.15 -16.58
C ASN A 2 15.97 -14.36 -17.81
N GLN A 3 16.87 -14.93 -18.61
CA GLN A 3 17.31 -14.35 -19.88
C GLN A 3 16.74 -15.18 -21.02
N GLN A 4 16.10 -14.52 -21.98
CA GLN A 4 15.54 -15.15 -23.17
C GLN A 4 16.04 -14.41 -24.40
N LEU A 5 16.79 -15.13 -25.24
CA LEU A 5 17.21 -14.62 -26.55
C LEU A 5 16.09 -14.88 -27.55
N VAL A 6 15.66 -13.84 -28.24
CA VAL A 6 14.68 -13.85 -29.31
C VAL A 6 15.41 -13.49 -30.59
N TYR A 7 15.32 -14.37 -31.59
CA TYR A 7 15.92 -14.17 -32.90
C TYR A 7 14.84 -13.66 -33.84
N THR A 8 15.20 -12.69 -34.69
CA THR A 8 14.38 -12.37 -35.86
C THR A 8 14.38 -13.54 -36.85
N PRO A 9 13.38 -13.67 -37.74
CA PRO A 9 13.34 -14.75 -38.74
C PRO A 9 14.63 -14.87 -39.55
N LEU A 10 15.31 -13.76 -39.84
CA LEU A 10 16.60 -13.76 -40.53
C LEU A 10 17.71 -14.38 -39.67
N ALA A 11 17.71 -14.17 -38.36
CA ALA A 11 18.75 -14.67 -37.47
C ALA A 11 18.48 -16.08 -36.94
N GLU A 12 17.36 -16.71 -37.31
CA GLU A 12 17.05 -18.06 -36.88
C GLU A 12 18.02 -19.09 -37.49
N PRO A 13 18.55 -20.04 -36.70
CA PRO A 13 19.48 -21.06 -37.19
C PRO A 13 18.95 -21.86 -38.39
N PHE A 14 17.64 -22.12 -38.42
CA PHE A 14 17.00 -22.82 -39.52
C PHE A 14 17.04 -22.00 -40.82
N VAL A 15 16.64 -20.73 -40.77
CA VAL A 15 16.64 -19.84 -41.93
C VAL A 15 18.07 -19.59 -42.43
N MET A 16 19.04 -19.41 -41.53
CA MET A 16 20.46 -19.34 -41.91
C MET A 16 20.92 -20.59 -42.68
N GLY A 17 20.49 -21.77 -42.25
CA GLY A 17 20.76 -23.03 -42.96
C GLY A 17 20.15 -23.08 -44.35
N VAL A 18 18.88 -22.72 -44.49
CA VAL A 18 18.17 -22.68 -45.78
C VAL A 18 18.84 -21.69 -46.74
N MET A 19 19.15 -20.48 -46.29
CA MET A 19 19.83 -19.47 -47.11
C MET A 19 21.22 -19.92 -47.54
N SER A 20 21.92 -20.70 -46.70
CA SER A 20 23.21 -21.29 -47.06
C SER A 20 23.09 -22.34 -48.16
N VAL A 21 22.09 -23.21 -48.09
CA VAL A 21 21.82 -24.20 -49.15
C VAL A 21 21.45 -23.52 -50.46
N VAL A 22 20.56 -22.51 -50.41
CA VAL A 22 20.17 -21.74 -51.61
C VAL A 22 21.38 -21.02 -52.22
N ALA A 23 22.26 -20.42 -51.42
CA ALA A 23 23.48 -19.78 -51.91
C ALA A 23 24.44 -20.76 -52.59
N ILE A 24 24.59 -21.98 -52.04
CA ILE A 24 25.40 -23.04 -52.66
C ILE A 24 24.80 -23.45 -54.02
N ILE A 25 23.48 -23.65 -54.08
CA ILE A 25 22.78 -23.97 -55.33
C ILE A 25 23.02 -22.87 -56.37
N LEU A 26 22.79 -21.60 -56.01
CA LEU A 26 23.01 -20.46 -56.91
C LEU A 26 24.48 -20.34 -57.37
N CYS A 27 25.44 -20.62 -56.48
CA CYS A 27 26.86 -20.64 -56.84
C CYS A 27 27.16 -21.70 -57.89
N VAL A 28 26.61 -22.92 -57.76
CA VAL A 28 26.81 -24.01 -58.73
C VAL A 28 26.21 -23.66 -60.10
N PHE A 29 25.00 -23.09 -60.13
CA PHE A 29 24.33 -22.75 -61.39
C PHE A 29 24.95 -21.54 -62.12
N SER A 30 25.31 -20.50 -61.37
CA SER A 30 25.83 -19.25 -61.96
C SER A 30 27.35 -19.25 -62.19
N SER A 31 28.07 -20.25 -61.65
CA SER A 31 29.54 -20.29 -61.59
C SER A 31 30.16 -19.04 -60.95
N ASN A 32 29.40 -18.32 -60.12
CA ASN A 32 29.84 -17.07 -59.50
C ASN A 32 30.08 -17.26 -58.00
N LEU A 33 31.33 -17.10 -57.57
CA LEU A 33 31.76 -17.32 -56.18
C LEU A 33 31.23 -16.25 -55.21
N LEU A 34 30.69 -15.13 -55.71
CA LEU A 34 30.16 -14.05 -54.87
C LEU A 34 29.02 -14.48 -53.95
N PHE A 35 28.21 -15.47 -54.34
CA PHE A 35 27.14 -15.97 -53.48
C PHE A 35 27.68 -16.66 -52.22
N LEU A 36 28.81 -17.37 -52.33
CA LEU A 36 29.47 -18.01 -51.20
C LEU A 36 30.13 -16.99 -50.27
N SER A 37 30.74 -15.94 -50.81
CA SER A 37 31.35 -14.89 -49.98
C SER A 37 30.29 -14.10 -49.21
N LEU A 38 29.14 -13.80 -49.82
CA LEU A 38 28.03 -13.10 -49.17
C LEU A 38 27.40 -13.90 -48.03
N ILE A 39 27.12 -15.20 -48.25
CA ILE A 39 26.57 -16.03 -47.17
C ILE A 39 27.57 -16.23 -46.03
N PHE A 40 28.87 -16.38 -46.35
CA PHE A 40 29.92 -16.49 -45.34
C PHE A 40 30.01 -15.23 -44.48
N LEU A 41 30.01 -14.05 -45.10
CA LEU A 41 29.97 -12.76 -44.40
C LEU A 41 28.73 -12.63 -43.51
N TYR A 42 27.57 -13.06 -44.02
CA TYR A 42 26.31 -13.03 -43.30
C TYR A 42 26.31 -13.94 -42.05
N VAL A 43 26.80 -15.18 -42.16
CA VAL A 43 26.93 -16.09 -41.01
C VAL A 43 27.92 -15.55 -39.98
N ILE A 44 29.04 -14.96 -40.41
CA ILE A 44 29.99 -14.28 -39.52
C ILE A 44 29.32 -13.11 -38.81
N LEU A 45 28.54 -12.31 -39.52
CA LEU A 45 27.84 -11.15 -38.95
C LEU A 45 26.88 -11.58 -37.84
N ILE A 46 26.03 -12.59 -38.09
CA ILE A 46 25.08 -13.08 -37.07
C ILE A 46 25.82 -13.73 -35.90
N GLY A 47 26.86 -14.52 -36.17
CA GLY A 47 27.72 -15.08 -35.12
C GLY A 47 28.38 -14.01 -34.25
N ALA A 48 28.87 -12.93 -34.87
CA ALA A 48 29.42 -11.78 -34.16
C ALA A 48 28.36 -11.06 -33.31
N MET A 49 27.14 -10.86 -33.83
CA MET A 49 26.04 -10.27 -33.07
C MET A 49 25.59 -11.15 -31.90
N HIS A 50 25.56 -12.47 -32.07
CA HIS A 50 25.24 -13.43 -31.00
C HIS A 50 26.29 -13.41 -29.88
N VAL A 51 27.57 -13.30 -30.22
CA VAL A 51 28.64 -13.14 -29.22
C VAL A 51 28.57 -11.77 -28.55
N TYR A 52 28.31 -10.72 -29.33
CA TYR A 52 28.13 -9.35 -28.82
C TYR A 52 27.00 -9.30 -27.79
N ILE A 53 25.78 -9.75 -28.14
CA ILE A 53 24.62 -9.62 -27.25
C ILE A 53 24.86 -10.36 -25.94
N ARG A 54 25.44 -11.57 -25.96
CA ARG A 54 25.77 -12.34 -24.75
C ARG A 54 26.81 -11.67 -23.86
N LYS A 55 27.78 -10.96 -24.45
CA LYS A 55 28.82 -10.24 -23.69
C LYS A 55 28.33 -8.88 -23.21
N ALA A 56 27.54 -8.18 -24.01
CA ALA A 56 27.02 -6.84 -23.73
C ALA A 56 25.87 -6.88 -22.70
N SER A 57 25.07 -7.94 -22.67
CA SER A 57 23.91 -8.06 -21.77
C SER A 57 24.23 -8.36 -20.30
N ARG A 58 25.38 -7.88 -19.81
CA ARG A 58 25.75 -7.90 -18.38
C ARG A 58 25.31 -6.58 -17.74
N VAL A 59 24.02 -6.47 -17.49
CA VAL A 59 23.40 -5.27 -16.91
C VAL A 59 22.92 -5.59 -15.49
N GLU A 60 23.23 -4.68 -14.58
CA GLU A 60 22.72 -4.68 -13.22
C GLU A 60 21.81 -3.48 -13.05
N TRP A 61 20.73 -3.66 -12.29
CA TRP A 61 19.84 -2.58 -11.91
C TRP A 61 19.74 -2.53 -10.39
N GLU A 62 19.78 -1.33 -9.86
CA GLU A 62 19.64 -1.02 -8.45
C GLU A 62 18.58 0.07 -8.32
N TYR A 63 17.91 0.10 -7.17
CA TYR A 63 16.97 1.16 -6.87
C TYR A 63 17.08 1.58 -5.42
N SER A 64 16.76 2.85 -5.19
CA SER A 64 16.59 3.43 -3.87
C SER A 64 15.24 4.15 -3.86
N GLN A 65 14.28 3.58 -3.14
CA GLN A 65 13.01 4.22 -2.90
C GLN A 65 13.11 5.15 -1.69
N GLY A 66 12.49 6.32 -1.79
CA GLY A 66 12.28 7.20 -0.63
C GLY A 66 11.29 6.60 0.37
N ASN A 67 10.41 7.44 0.92
CA ASN A 67 9.42 6.98 1.91
C ASN A 67 8.50 5.89 1.33
N SER A 68 8.42 4.75 1.99
CA SER A 68 7.55 3.65 1.57
C SER A 68 6.06 3.93 1.78
N ASN A 69 5.71 4.88 2.65
CA ASN A 69 4.33 5.30 2.87
C ASN A 69 4.13 6.70 2.26
N ILE A 70 3.12 6.84 1.41
CA ILE A 70 2.81 8.07 0.68
C ILE A 70 1.30 8.35 0.83
N PHE A 71 0.88 9.59 1.01
CA PHE A 71 -0.55 9.94 0.96
C PHE A 71 -1.01 10.18 -0.49
N ILE A 72 -2.31 9.99 -0.75
CA ILE A 72 -2.89 10.35 -2.06
C ILE A 72 -2.59 11.82 -2.37
N GLY A 73 -2.10 12.08 -3.58
CA GLY A 73 -1.68 13.38 -4.08
C GLY A 73 -0.23 13.77 -3.74
N GLU A 74 0.44 13.06 -2.84
CA GLU A 74 1.86 13.31 -2.56
C GLU A 74 2.75 12.74 -3.67
N ALA A 75 3.80 13.48 -3.98
CA ALA A 75 4.87 13.05 -4.88
C ALA A 75 6.03 12.49 -4.07
N ASN A 76 6.66 11.44 -4.60
CA ASN A 76 7.87 10.85 -4.05
C ASN A 76 8.86 10.56 -5.19
N VAL A 77 10.13 10.36 -4.88
CA VAL A 77 11.17 10.08 -5.87
C VAL A 77 11.69 8.65 -5.67
N CYS A 78 11.73 7.89 -6.76
CA CYS A 78 12.42 6.62 -6.84
C CYS A 78 13.68 6.80 -7.67
N LYS A 79 14.85 6.65 -7.04
CA LYS A 79 16.11 6.68 -7.75
C LYS A 79 16.39 5.30 -8.30
N MET A 80 16.53 5.19 -9.60
CA MET A 80 16.89 3.97 -10.29
C MET A 80 18.25 4.13 -10.91
N LYS A 81 19.12 3.13 -10.74
CA LYS A 81 20.45 3.11 -11.33
C LYS A 81 20.62 1.84 -12.16
N ILE A 82 21.02 2.01 -13.41
CA ILE A 82 21.25 0.90 -14.35
C ILE A 82 22.72 0.97 -14.76
N SER A 83 23.44 -0.12 -14.53
CA SER A 83 24.88 -0.22 -14.72
C SER A 83 25.22 -1.26 -15.79
N ASN A 84 25.94 -0.84 -16.82
CA ASN A 84 26.55 -1.75 -17.80
C ASN A 84 27.87 -2.28 -17.24
N LYS A 85 27.95 -3.56 -16.88
CA LYS A 85 29.21 -4.19 -16.42
C LYS A 85 30.07 -4.70 -17.57
N SER A 86 29.55 -4.72 -18.79
CA SER A 86 30.30 -5.14 -19.97
C SER A 86 31.25 -4.03 -20.43
N LEU A 87 32.28 -4.43 -21.17
CA LEU A 87 33.19 -3.48 -21.84
C LEU A 87 32.55 -2.86 -23.08
N PHE A 88 31.53 -3.50 -23.65
CA PHE A 88 30.92 -3.06 -24.89
C PHE A 88 29.81 -2.03 -24.61
N PRO A 89 29.68 -1.00 -25.45
CA PRO A 89 28.53 -0.12 -25.41
C PRO A 89 27.27 -0.91 -25.77
N ILE A 90 26.17 -0.61 -25.11
CA ILE A 90 24.84 -1.15 -25.38
C ILE A 90 24.02 -0.02 -25.99
N PHE A 91 23.53 -0.29 -27.20
CA PHE A 91 22.68 0.63 -27.94
C PHE A 91 21.22 0.21 -27.77
N ASN A 92 20.34 1.18 -27.59
CA ASN A 92 18.90 1.00 -27.47
C ASN A 92 18.47 -0.01 -26.38
N ILE A 93 18.77 0.33 -25.13
CA ILE A 93 18.22 -0.38 -23.96
C ILE A 93 16.78 0.07 -23.78
N VAL A 94 15.85 -0.89 -23.74
CA VAL A 94 14.46 -0.63 -23.38
C VAL A 94 14.21 -1.21 -21.99
N PHE A 95 14.12 -0.33 -20.99
CA PHE A 95 13.72 -0.71 -19.64
C PHE A 95 12.21 -0.66 -19.53
N ARG A 96 11.58 -1.72 -19.04
CA ARG A 96 10.13 -1.85 -18.88
C ARG A 96 9.80 -2.27 -17.48
N PHE A 97 8.72 -1.71 -16.94
CA PHE A 97 8.15 -2.21 -15.70
C PHE A 97 6.63 -2.12 -15.70
N LYS A 98 6.00 -3.07 -15.01
CA LYS A 98 4.57 -3.06 -14.75
C LYS A 98 4.26 -2.57 -13.34
N CYS A 99 3.39 -1.59 -13.21
CA CYS A 99 2.91 -1.06 -11.94
C CYS A 99 1.39 -0.79 -12.03
N GLU A 100 0.63 -1.23 -11.03
CA GLU A 100 -0.80 -0.96 -10.95
C GLU A 100 -1.11 0.55 -10.97
N ASN A 101 -2.29 0.91 -11.47
CA ASN A 101 -2.77 2.31 -11.61
C ASN A 101 -3.08 3.03 -10.27
N LYS A 102 -2.38 2.66 -9.19
CA LYS A 102 -2.37 3.36 -7.90
C LYS A 102 -1.30 4.45 -7.86
N LEU A 103 -0.21 4.27 -8.62
CA LEU A 103 0.86 5.24 -8.81
C LEU A 103 0.93 5.67 -10.28
N THR A 104 1.23 6.95 -10.47
CA THR A 104 1.63 7.51 -11.76
C THR A 104 3.12 7.84 -11.71
N TRP A 105 3.84 7.45 -12.75
CA TRP A 105 5.28 7.61 -12.85
C TRP A 105 5.60 8.63 -13.93
N ASN A 106 6.28 9.72 -13.55
CA ASN A 106 6.63 10.83 -14.41
C ASN A 106 8.16 10.99 -14.45
N HIS A 107 8.69 11.12 -15.67
CA HIS A 107 10.07 11.47 -15.98
C HIS A 107 10.12 11.80 -17.48
N ASP A 108 11.02 12.69 -17.91
CA ASP A 108 11.09 13.16 -19.31
C ASP A 108 11.26 12.00 -20.31
N GLU A 109 11.97 10.95 -19.90
CA GLU A 109 12.25 9.76 -20.73
C GLU A 109 11.26 8.60 -20.53
N ILE A 110 10.35 8.69 -19.55
CA ILE A 110 9.38 7.63 -19.28
C ILE A 110 8.15 7.83 -20.15
N ASN A 111 7.78 6.75 -20.84
CA ASN A 111 6.54 6.65 -21.58
C ASN A 111 5.61 5.63 -20.92
N LYS A 112 4.31 5.91 -20.96
CA LYS A 112 3.26 5.02 -20.45
C LYS A 112 2.49 4.43 -21.63
N ASN A 113 2.40 3.11 -21.70
CA ASN A 113 1.58 2.45 -22.72
C ASN A 113 0.09 2.56 -22.34
N THR A 114 -0.64 3.40 -23.09
CA THR A 114 -2.05 3.71 -22.86
C THR A 114 -2.97 2.51 -23.04
N ASN A 115 -2.63 1.54 -23.89
CA ASN A 115 -3.48 0.38 -24.18
C ASN A 115 -3.57 -0.59 -23.00
N THR A 116 -2.51 -0.70 -22.20
CA THR A 116 -2.44 -1.63 -21.05
C THR A 116 -2.57 -0.92 -19.71
N GLY A 117 -2.46 0.42 -19.68
CA GLY A 117 -2.63 1.26 -18.50
C GLY A 117 -1.57 1.08 -17.39
N SER A 118 -0.94 -0.08 -17.26
CA SER A 118 -0.02 -0.41 -16.16
C SER A 118 1.44 -0.57 -16.57
N ASN A 119 1.75 -0.46 -17.87
CA ASN A 119 3.08 -0.72 -18.39
C ASN A 119 3.80 0.59 -18.72
N TYR A 120 5.00 0.74 -18.15
CA TYR A 120 5.89 1.87 -18.36
C TYR A 120 7.14 1.38 -19.06
N TYR A 121 7.71 2.23 -19.93
CA TYR A 121 8.97 1.94 -20.59
C TYR A 121 9.80 3.21 -20.81
N MET A 122 11.11 3.02 -20.93
CA MET A 122 12.06 4.08 -21.25
C MET A 122 13.20 3.51 -22.10
N ASN A 123 13.73 4.34 -22.98
CA ASN A 123 14.76 3.96 -23.94
C ASN A 123 15.99 4.83 -23.75
N PHE A 124 17.17 4.21 -23.60
CA PHE A 124 18.42 4.94 -23.44
C PHE A 124 19.61 4.11 -23.91
N ASN A 125 20.78 4.75 -24.03
CA ASN A 125 22.03 4.10 -24.41
C ASN A 125 22.99 4.08 -23.22
N LEU A 126 23.85 3.06 -23.12
CA LEU A 126 24.90 2.99 -22.11
C LEU A 126 26.23 2.61 -22.76
N LYS A 127 27.28 3.40 -22.53
CA LYS A 127 28.64 3.03 -22.92
C LYS A 127 29.14 1.85 -22.07
N GLY A 128 30.26 1.26 -22.50
CA GLY A 128 30.93 0.23 -21.72
C GLY A 128 31.31 0.74 -20.33
N ARG A 129 31.02 -0.03 -19.28
CA ARG A 129 31.29 0.30 -17.88
C ARG A 129 30.58 1.57 -17.36
N GLU A 130 29.62 2.11 -18.10
CA GLU A 130 28.85 3.29 -17.70
C GLU A 130 27.68 2.90 -16.78
N SER A 131 27.22 3.86 -15.98
CA SER A 131 25.98 3.75 -15.21
C SER A 131 25.11 4.98 -15.45
N ALA A 132 23.83 4.76 -15.75
CA ALA A 132 22.83 5.82 -15.82
C ALA A 132 21.97 5.80 -14.55
N SER A 133 21.62 6.98 -14.05
CA SER A 133 20.75 7.17 -12.89
C SER A 133 19.54 7.99 -13.31
N PHE A 134 18.36 7.56 -12.90
CA PHE A 134 17.08 8.16 -13.24
C PHE A 134 16.30 8.42 -11.97
N ASP A 135 15.84 9.66 -11.79
CA ASP A 135 15.07 10.07 -10.62
C ASP A 135 13.58 10.11 -11.01
N LEU A 136 12.91 8.97 -10.86
CA LEU A 136 11.52 8.81 -11.30
C LEU A 136 10.56 9.39 -10.27
N GLN A 137 9.70 10.32 -10.68
CA GLN A 137 8.70 10.91 -9.80
C GLN A 137 7.46 10.01 -9.75
N ALA A 138 7.14 9.49 -8.56
CA ALA A 138 5.94 8.74 -8.29
C ALA A 138 4.88 9.65 -7.66
N VAL A 139 3.71 9.77 -8.27
CA VAL A 139 2.56 10.50 -7.70
C VAL A 139 1.46 9.51 -7.35
N ALA A 140 1.02 9.55 -6.09
CA ALA A 140 -0.02 8.67 -5.57
C ALA A 140 -1.42 9.12 -6.01
N VAL A 141 -2.15 8.22 -6.68
CA VAL A 141 -3.48 8.50 -7.23
C VAL A 141 -4.58 7.75 -6.48
N LYS A 142 -4.34 6.48 -6.14
CA LYS A 142 -5.31 5.64 -5.42
C LYS A 142 -4.66 4.92 -4.25
N ARG A 143 -5.43 4.73 -3.17
CA ARG A 143 -5.05 3.95 -1.99
C ARG A 143 -4.67 2.52 -2.37
N GLY A 144 -3.76 1.94 -1.61
CA GLY A 144 -3.41 0.53 -1.72
C GLY A 144 -1.91 0.29 -1.73
N ILE A 145 -1.56 -0.99 -1.82
CA ILE A 145 -0.18 -1.40 -2.08
C ILE A 145 0.06 -1.27 -3.58
N ALA A 146 1.06 -0.47 -3.96
CA ALA A 146 1.52 -0.28 -5.33
C ALA A 146 2.97 -0.78 -5.42
N LYS A 147 3.18 -1.85 -6.20
CA LYS A 147 4.48 -2.49 -6.38
C LYS A 147 4.83 -2.55 -7.86
N TRP A 148 6.11 -2.62 -8.19
CA TRP A 148 6.51 -3.06 -9.52
C TRP A 148 6.47 -4.59 -9.56
N GLU A 149 5.73 -5.15 -10.51
CA GLU A 149 5.51 -6.59 -10.59
C GLU A 149 6.56 -7.28 -11.45
N GLU A 150 6.72 -6.81 -12.68
CA GLU A 150 7.63 -7.37 -13.66
C GLU A 150 8.54 -6.25 -14.14
N VAL A 151 9.83 -6.36 -13.84
CA VAL A 151 10.88 -5.48 -14.38
C VAL A 151 11.61 -6.24 -15.47
N GLU A 152 11.70 -5.64 -16.64
CA GLU A 152 12.32 -6.23 -17.82
C GLU A 152 13.31 -5.24 -18.44
N ILE A 153 14.51 -5.72 -18.74
CA ILE A 153 15.50 -5.01 -19.54
C ILE A 153 15.61 -5.72 -20.88
N VAL A 154 15.23 -5.03 -21.95
CA VAL A 154 15.32 -5.54 -23.31
C VAL A 154 16.50 -4.87 -24.00
N ILE A 155 17.42 -5.67 -24.50
CA ILE A 155 18.61 -5.20 -25.20
C ILE A 155 18.57 -5.79 -26.60
N THR A 156 18.76 -4.94 -27.61
CA THR A 156 18.77 -5.35 -29.01
C THR A 156 20.16 -5.09 -29.58
N ASP A 157 20.66 -5.96 -30.47
CA ASP A 157 21.91 -5.69 -31.16
C ASP A 157 21.79 -4.50 -32.14
N LEU A 158 22.92 -4.05 -32.66
CA LEU A 158 23.03 -2.89 -33.55
C LEU A 158 22.21 -3.01 -34.84
N PHE A 159 22.01 -4.23 -35.36
CA PHE A 159 21.29 -4.49 -36.59
C PHE A 159 19.87 -5.02 -36.35
N GLY A 160 19.47 -5.24 -35.10
CA GLY A 160 18.14 -5.71 -34.74
C GLY A 160 17.88 -7.20 -35.01
N PHE A 161 18.92 -8.00 -35.19
CA PHE A 161 18.81 -9.43 -35.48
C PHE A 161 18.41 -10.29 -34.26
N ILE A 162 18.91 -9.94 -33.08
CA ILE A 162 18.85 -10.69 -31.83
C ILE A 162 18.52 -9.74 -30.70
N THR A 163 17.43 -10.03 -30.00
CA THR A 163 16.99 -9.30 -28.82
C THR A 163 17.11 -10.18 -27.58
N ASN A 164 17.76 -9.68 -26.54
CA ASN A 164 17.83 -10.34 -25.24
C ASN A 164 16.82 -9.71 -24.27
N HIS A 165 15.88 -10.51 -23.80
CA HIS A 165 14.92 -10.16 -22.77
C HIS A 165 15.43 -10.63 -21.40
N ILE A 166 15.72 -9.68 -20.50
CA ILE A 166 16.18 -9.97 -19.15
C ILE A 166 15.05 -9.63 -18.17
N THR A 167 14.35 -10.64 -17.67
CA THR A 167 13.22 -10.47 -16.76
C THR A 167 13.59 -10.74 -15.30
N TYR A 168 13.22 -9.82 -14.42
CA TYR A 168 13.43 -9.86 -12.98
C TYR A 168 12.09 -10.06 -12.24
N LYS A 169 11.62 -11.31 -12.11
CA LYS A 169 10.33 -11.64 -11.46
C LYS A 169 10.36 -11.79 -9.93
N GLN A 170 11.54 -11.97 -9.33
CA GLN A 170 11.70 -12.31 -7.90
C GLN A 170 12.67 -11.40 -7.14
N VAL A 171 13.08 -10.28 -7.75
CA VAL A 171 13.94 -9.31 -7.08
C VAL A 171 13.07 -8.46 -6.17
N LYS A 172 13.61 -7.98 -5.04
CA LYS A 172 12.94 -6.91 -4.28
C LYS A 172 12.72 -5.75 -5.24
N THR A 173 11.48 -5.35 -5.46
CA THR A 173 11.13 -4.23 -6.32
C THR A 173 10.63 -3.05 -5.49
N PRO A 174 10.62 -1.84 -6.05
CA PRO A 174 9.97 -0.70 -5.41
C PRO A 174 8.53 -1.04 -5.01
N SER A 175 8.21 -0.80 -3.74
CA SER A 175 6.87 -1.00 -3.18
C SER A 175 6.48 0.15 -2.28
N TYR A 176 5.30 0.70 -2.55
CA TYR A 176 4.74 1.86 -1.86
C TYR A 176 3.37 1.50 -1.31
N LEU A 177 3.15 1.90 -0.07
CA LEU A 177 1.85 1.85 0.58
C LEU A 177 1.21 3.22 0.48
N VAL A 178 0.23 3.35 -0.41
CA VAL A 178 -0.54 4.58 -0.58
C VAL A 178 -1.62 4.63 0.49
N LEU A 179 -1.46 5.56 1.44
CA LEU A 179 -2.35 5.80 2.56
C LEU A 179 -3.65 6.47 2.08
N PRO A 180 -4.81 6.16 2.71
CA PRO A 180 -6.06 6.82 2.37
C PRO A 180 -5.98 8.34 2.59
N ALA A 181 -6.79 9.09 1.83
CA ALA A 181 -7.00 10.49 2.12
C ALA A 181 -7.64 10.64 3.52
N VAL A 182 -7.25 11.68 4.24
CA VAL A 182 -7.74 11.94 5.59
C VAL A 182 -8.54 13.23 5.59
N PRO A 183 -9.86 13.18 5.30
CA PRO A 183 -10.69 14.36 5.21
C PRO A 183 -10.69 15.12 6.55
N LYS A 184 -10.70 16.45 6.46
CA LYS A 184 -10.92 17.31 7.63
C LYS A 184 -12.40 17.20 8.00
N MET A 185 -12.69 16.50 9.09
CA MET A 185 -14.05 16.37 9.59
C MET A 185 -14.22 17.13 10.89
N GLN A 186 -15.31 17.90 10.96
CA GLN A 186 -15.86 18.37 12.22
C GLN A 186 -16.97 17.41 12.61
N VAL A 187 -16.61 16.31 13.27
CA VAL A 187 -17.64 15.49 13.92
C VAL A 187 -18.15 16.34 15.11
N PRO A 188 -19.48 16.49 15.29
CA PRO A 188 -20.04 17.13 16.49
C PRO A 188 -19.39 16.54 17.74
N GLU A 189 -19.35 17.28 18.85
CA GLU A 189 -18.68 16.82 20.07
C GLU A 189 -19.11 15.38 20.43
N LEU A 190 -18.28 14.39 20.06
CA LEU A 190 -18.51 12.97 20.35
C LEU A 190 -18.64 12.75 21.87
N ARG A 191 -18.09 13.68 22.65
CA ARG A 191 -18.26 13.82 24.10
C ARG A 191 -19.72 13.88 24.55
N GLU A 192 -20.62 14.48 23.77
CA GLU A 192 -22.05 14.51 24.08
C GLU A 192 -22.70 13.15 23.83
N TRP A 193 -22.32 12.45 22.75
CA TRP A 193 -22.79 11.10 22.48
C TRP A 193 -22.36 10.12 23.57
N SER A 194 -21.18 10.30 24.17
CA SER A 194 -20.72 9.45 25.27
C SER A 194 -21.49 9.70 26.59
N ARG A 195 -22.15 10.84 26.81
CA ARG A 195 -22.88 11.13 28.08
C ARG A 195 -24.02 10.13 28.35
N GLY A 196 -24.72 9.64 27.31
CA GLY A 196 -25.84 8.69 27.45
C GLY A 196 -25.45 7.19 27.46
N PHE A 197 -24.17 6.88 27.22
CA PHE A 197 -23.65 5.51 27.08
C PHE A 197 -22.84 5.04 28.31
N ARG A 198 -22.53 5.96 29.24
CA ARG A 198 -21.61 5.71 30.37
C ARG A 198 -22.32 5.12 31.59
N LYS A 199 -21.74 4.06 32.18
CA LYS A 199 -21.81 3.81 33.62
C LYS A 199 -20.52 4.36 34.23
N ALA A 200 -20.61 5.24 35.23
CA ALA A 200 -19.50 6.01 35.80
C ALA A 200 -18.51 5.20 36.67
N MET A 201 -18.20 3.94 36.33
CA MET A 201 -17.77 2.96 37.33
C MET A 201 -16.28 2.58 37.32
N SER A 202 -15.46 2.93 36.31
CA SER A 202 -14.17 2.22 36.11
C SER A 202 -12.86 3.03 36.12
N SER A 203 -12.82 4.37 36.14
CA SER A 203 -11.52 5.09 36.17
C SER A 203 -10.98 5.27 37.60
N PRO A 204 -9.73 4.90 37.89
CA PRO A 204 -9.09 5.11 39.19
C PRO A 204 -8.53 6.54 39.38
N LEU A 205 -8.45 7.33 38.31
CA LEU A 205 -7.93 8.70 38.31
C LEU A 205 -9.08 9.70 38.49
N TYR A 206 -8.81 10.77 39.25
CA TYR A 206 -9.77 11.81 39.58
C TYR A 206 -9.34 13.16 39.01
N ASP A 207 -10.30 13.95 38.56
CA ASP A 207 -10.12 15.35 38.21
C ASP A 207 -10.41 16.19 39.45
N GLU A 208 -9.34 16.59 40.15
CA GLU A 208 -9.42 17.37 41.38
C GLU A 208 -10.07 18.75 41.19
N THR A 209 -10.22 19.23 39.94
CA THR A 209 -10.87 20.51 39.65
C THR A 209 -12.39 20.44 39.66
N LYS A 210 -12.97 19.24 39.59
CA LYS A 210 -14.41 19.03 39.48
C LYS A 210 -14.95 18.20 40.63
N VAL A 211 -15.56 18.88 41.60
CA VAL A 211 -16.21 18.25 42.75
C VAL A 211 -17.66 17.93 42.39
N MET A 212 -17.98 16.64 42.30
CA MET A 212 -19.32 16.12 42.00
C MET A 212 -20.20 15.98 43.24
N GLY A 213 -19.62 16.04 44.43
CA GLY A 213 -20.33 15.92 45.69
C GLY A 213 -19.40 15.60 46.84
N VAL A 214 -19.95 14.93 47.85
CA VAL A 214 -19.25 14.61 49.10
C VAL A 214 -19.43 13.12 49.39
N LYS A 215 -18.40 12.47 49.94
CA LYS A 215 -18.45 11.08 50.42
C LYS A 215 -17.85 10.96 51.83
N SER A 216 -18.07 9.84 52.50
CA SER A 216 -17.37 9.52 53.75
C SER A 216 -15.86 9.48 53.53
N TYR A 217 -15.12 10.02 54.48
CA TYR A 217 -13.65 10.01 54.44
C TYR A 217 -13.14 8.58 54.67
N GLU A 218 -12.34 8.08 53.74
CA GLU A 218 -11.76 6.73 53.68
C GLU A 218 -10.23 6.81 53.67
N ASN A 219 -9.67 7.72 54.48
CA ASN A 219 -8.23 7.89 54.66
C ASN A 219 -7.49 8.47 53.45
N GLU A 220 -8.15 9.34 52.70
CA GLU A 220 -7.53 10.11 51.61
C GLU A 220 -6.67 11.28 52.10
N ASP A 221 -5.88 11.90 51.23
CA ASP A 221 -5.06 13.06 51.59
C ASP A 221 -5.88 14.22 52.17
N PHE A 222 -5.31 14.97 53.12
CA PHE A 222 -5.96 16.12 53.77
C PHE A 222 -6.57 17.15 52.81
N ARG A 223 -5.99 17.34 51.62
CA ARG A 223 -6.49 18.27 50.59
C ARG A 223 -7.87 17.86 50.02
N SER A 224 -8.19 16.58 50.12
CA SER A 224 -9.48 16.02 49.70
C SER A 224 -10.61 16.30 50.70
N ILE A 225 -10.33 16.77 51.92
CA ILE A 225 -11.37 17.04 52.92
C ILE A 225 -12.28 18.20 52.47
N HIS A 226 -13.58 18.01 52.61
CA HIS A 226 -14.59 19.04 52.33
C HIS A 226 -14.99 19.76 53.63
N TRP A 227 -14.17 20.71 54.09
CA TRP A 227 -14.34 21.39 55.40
C TRP A 227 -15.75 21.94 55.67
N SER A 228 -16.39 22.56 54.67
CA SER A 228 -17.74 23.11 54.85
C SER A 228 -18.82 22.02 55.06
N ALA A 229 -18.62 20.83 54.51
CA ALA A 229 -19.56 19.72 54.67
C ALA A 229 -19.33 19.04 56.02
N THR A 230 -18.06 18.81 56.37
CA THR A 230 -17.63 18.32 57.69
C THR A 230 -18.18 19.19 58.83
N ALA A 231 -18.15 20.52 58.68
CA ALA A 231 -18.70 21.44 59.68
C ALA A 231 -20.22 21.31 59.87
N LYS A 232 -20.96 20.94 58.82
CA LYS A 232 -22.43 20.77 58.86
C LYS A 232 -22.85 19.39 59.37
N THR A 233 -22.10 18.35 59.02
CA THR A 233 -22.45 16.95 59.36
C THR A 233 -21.82 16.48 60.66
N GLY A 234 -20.84 17.21 61.21
CA GLY A 234 -20.09 16.81 62.40
C GLY A 234 -19.19 15.59 62.21
N THR A 235 -19.08 15.09 60.97
CA THR A 235 -18.31 13.90 60.59
C THR A 235 -17.36 14.26 59.46
N ILE A 236 -16.13 13.72 59.46
CA ILE A 236 -15.14 14.05 58.42
C ILE A 236 -15.64 13.53 57.07
N THR A 237 -15.75 14.44 56.11
CA THR A 237 -16.19 14.14 54.75
C THR A 237 -15.13 14.54 53.73
N ALA A 238 -15.03 13.73 52.66
CA ALA A 238 -14.12 13.96 51.55
C ALA A 238 -14.89 14.46 50.31
N LYS A 239 -14.23 15.31 49.52
CA LYS A 239 -14.68 15.74 48.19
C LYS A 239 -14.76 14.52 47.29
N LYS A 240 -15.92 14.30 46.67
CA LYS A 240 -16.09 13.31 45.62
C LYS A 240 -15.78 13.98 44.28
N TYR A 241 -14.60 13.72 43.75
CA TYR A 241 -14.17 14.26 42.46
C TYR A 241 -14.81 13.51 41.28
N GLU A 242 -14.99 14.21 40.16
CA GLU A 242 -15.27 13.57 38.87
C GLU A 242 -14.07 12.69 38.50
N ARG A 243 -14.31 11.50 37.94
CA ARG A 243 -13.22 10.64 37.49
C ARG A 243 -12.68 11.13 36.14
N THR A 244 -11.36 11.25 35.99
CA THR A 244 -10.72 11.57 34.71
C THR A 244 -10.90 10.39 33.77
N GLN A 245 -11.75 10.54 32.76
CA GLN A 245 -11.87 9.57 31.66
C GLN A 245 -11.29 10.20 30.39
N SER A 246 -10.33 9.52 29.77
CA SER A 246 -10.19 9.65 28.32
C SER A 246 -11.32 8.83 27.69
N ASP A 247 -12.15 9.48 26.87
CA ASP A 247 -13.24 8.79 26.20
C ASP A 247 -12.65 7.68 25.31
N LYS A 248 -13.23 6.48 25.40
CA LYS A 248 -12.83 5.30 24.61
C LYS A 248 -13.87 5.04 23.54
N TYR A 249 -13.42 4.77 22.32
CA TYR A 249 -14.30 4.45 21.20
C TYR A 249 -13.86 3.16 20.52
N ALA A 250 -14.82 2.40 20.02
CA ALA A 250 -14.57 1.22 19.20
C ALA A 250 -15.19 1.45 17.84
N ILE A 251 -14.33 1.59 16.83
CA ILE A 251 -14.76 1.86 15.46
C ILE A 251 -14.95 0.54 14.75
N TYR A 252 -16.12 0.32 14.15
CA TYR A 252 -16.46 -0.86 13.37
C TYR A 252 -16.64 -0.47 11.91
N LEU A 253 -15.65 -0.81 11.08
CA LEU A 253 -15.69 -0.64 9.64
C LEU A 253 -16.19 -1.92 8.98
N ASN A 254 -17.44 -1.89 8.51
CA ASN A 254 -18.05 -3.01 7.81
C ASN A 254 -18.22 -2.72 6.32
N LEU A 255 -17.33 -3.31 5.52
CA LEU A 255 -17.29 -3.13 4.07
C LEU A 255 -18.17 -4.13 3.31
N GLN A 256 -18.86 -5.05 4.00
CA GLN A 256 -19.76 -6.01 3.37
C GLN A 256 -21.05 -5.31 2.91
N ASN A 257 -21.52 -5.62 1.70
CA ASN A 257 -22.81 -5.13 1.20
C ASN A 257 -23.99 -5.77 1.96
N LYS A 258 -25.17 -5.13 1.91
CA LYS A 258 -26.42 -5.61 2.51
C LYS A 258 -26.85 -6.99 2.00
N SER A 259 -26.49 -7.33 0.75
CA SER A 259 -26.70 -8.67 0.18
C SER A 259 -25.81 -9.76 0.80
N GLY A 260 -24.71 -9.37 1.45
CA GLY A 260 -23.77 -10.29 2.09
C GLY A 260 -22.74 -10.95 1.16
N ILE A 261 -22.84 -10.75 -0.16
CA ILE A 261 -22.07 -11.52 -1.16
C ILE A 261 -20.81 -10.77 -1.61
N SER A 262 -20.88 -9.44 -1.69
CA SER A 262 -19.80 -8.59 -2.23
C SER A 262 -19.40 -7.50 -1.24
N LEU A 263 -18.26 -6.86 -1.51
CA LEU A 263 -17.93 -5.56 -0.97
C LEU A 263 -18.93 -4.51 -1.47
N ARG A 264 -19.02 -3.40 -0.73
CA ARG A 264 -19.84 -2.24 -1.12
C ARG A 264 -19.15 -1.42 -2.21
N ASN A 265 -19.92 -0.57 -2.89
CA ASN A 265 -19.38 0.35 -3.90
C ASN A 265 -18.76 1.61 -3.28
N ASP A 266 -19.14 1.95 -2.04
CA ASP A 266 -18.69 3.12 -1.27
C ASP A 266 -17.52 2.78 -0.32
N THR A 267 -16.75 1.73 -0.61
CA THR A 267 -15.64 1.24 0.22
C THR A 267 -14.58 2.31 0.47
N GLU A 268 -14.12 2.98 -0.58
CA GLU A 268 -13.10 4.03 -0.45
C GLU A 268 -13.59 5.20 0.41
N GLU A 269 -14.83 5.62 0.22
CA GLU A 269 -15.41 6.71 1.02
C GLU A 269 -15.53 6.30 2.51
N LEU A 270 -15.92 5.05 2.80
CA LEU A 270 -15.97 4.54 4.16
C LEU A 270 -14.57 4.45 4.80
N ILE A 271 -13.55 4.08 4.03
CA ILE A 271 -12.17 4.02 4.49
C ILE A 271 -11.64 5.43 4.82
N GLU A 272 -11.87 6.40 3.93
CA GLU A 272 -11.49 7.80 4.14
C GLU A 272 -12.23 8.40 5.34
N LEU A 273 -13.54 8.12 5.47
CA LEU A 273 -14.34 8.52 6.61
C LEU A 273 -13.79 7.91 7.92
N THR A 274 -13.44 6.62 7.91
CA THR A 274 -12.81 5.96 9.06
C THR A 274 -11.50 6.65 9.44
N ALA A 275 -10.64 6.96 8.46
CA ALA A 275 -9.38 7.66 8.68
C ALA A 275 -9.59 9.04 9.31
N GLY A 276 -10.57 9.81 8.81
CA GLY A 276 -10.90 11.13 9.36
C GLY A 276 -11.46 11.06 10.79
N ILE A 277 -12.29 10.06 11.12
CA ILE A 277 -12.81 9.85 12.49
C ILE A 277 -11.67 9.50 13.44
N CYS A 278 -10.79 8.58 13.07
CA CYS A 278 -9.61 8.22 13.87
C CYS A 278 -8.74 9.45 14.16
N LYS A 279 -8.52 10.31 13.15
CA LYS A 279 -7.79 11.57 13.31
C LYS A 279 -8.52 12.53 14.26
N GLN A 280 -9.84 12.66 14.12
CA GLN A 280 -10.64 13.55 14.96
C GLN A 280 -10.65 13.10 16.42
N LEU A 281 -10.81 11.80 16.68
CA LEU A 281 -10.73 11.22 18.02
C LEU A 281 -9.36 11.47 18.66
N LEU A 282 -8.28 11.34 17.88
CA LEU A 282 -6.94 11.66 18.33
C LEU A 282 -6.81 13.14 18.74
N ILE A 283 -7.36 14.06 17.94
CA ILE A 283 -7.35 15.52 18.23
C ILE A 283 -8.16 15.83 19.49
N GLN A 284 -9.28 15.12 19.72
CA GLN A 284 -10.12 15.25 20.90
C GLN A 284 -9.55 14.54 22.14
N ASN A 285 -8.34 14.01 22.05
CA ASN A 285 -7.64 13.28 23.12
C ASN A 285 -8.39 12.03 23.60
N CYS A 286 -9.12 11.40 22.67
CA CYS A 286 -9.84 10.15 22.89
C CYS A 286 -8.96 8.96 22.48
N SER A 287 -9.15 7.83 23.16
CA SER A 287 -8.54 6.56 22.76
C SER A 287 -9.51 5.78 21.88
N PHE A 288 -8.98 5.07 20.89
CA PHE A 288 -9.83 4.27 20.01
C PHE A 288 -9.19 2.96 19.56
N GLU A 289 -10.03 1.95 19.40
CA GLU A 289 -9.72 0.71 18.69
C GLU A 289 -10.49 0.64 17.36
N VAL A 290 -9.98 -0.16 16.42
CA VAL A 290 -10.59 -0.31 15.09
C VAL A 290 -10.78 -1.78 14.77
N TRP A 291 -12.02 -2.14 14.49
CA TRP A 291 -12.47 -3.43 14.00
C TRP A 291 -12.81 -3.28 12.52
N ILE A 292 -12.23 -4.13 11.67
CA ILE A 292 -12.44 -4.09 10.22
C ILE A 292 -13.02 -5.43 9.81
N ASN A 293 -14.07 -5.43 8.99
CA ASN A 293 -14.67 -6.64 8.46
C ASN A 293 -13.81 -7.24 7.33
N SER A 294 -12.64 -7.73 7.69
CA SER A 294 -11.70 -8.47 6.85
C SER A 294 -10.98 -9.51 7.71
N VAL A 295 -10.50 -10.59 7.09
CA VAL A 295 -9.75 -11.65 7.76
C VAL A 295 -8.27 -11.49 7.44
N LYS A 296 -7.43 -11.50 8.48
CA LYS A 296 -5.98 -11.56 8.32
C LYS A 296 -5.38 -12.59 9.27
N ASP A 297 -4.45 -13.39 8.75
CA ASP A 297 -3.62 -14.41 9.43
C ASP A 297 -4.34 -15.58 10.16
N ASN A 298 -5.58 -15.40 10.65
CA ASN A 298 -6.57 -16.42 11.10
C ASN A 298 -7.71 -15.81 11.94
N GLY A 299 -7.93 -14.49 11.91
CA GLY A 299 -8.96 -13.84 12.72
C GLY A 299 -9.48 -12.55 12.11
N LEU A 300 -10.49 -11.98 12.79
CA LEU A 300 -11.00 -10.65 12.45
C LEU A 300 -9.89 -9.62 12.62
N LEU A 301 -9.75 -8.75 11.63
CA LEU A 301 -8.79 -7.67 11.65
C LEU A 301 -9.17 -6.66 12.75
N HIS A 302 -8.39 -6.66 13.83
CA HIS A 302 -8.57 -5.81 15.00
C HIS A 302 -7.28 -5.08 15.34
N ILE A 303 -7.40 -3.77 15.43
CA ILE A 303 -6.36 -2.88 15.92
C ILE A 303 -6.74 -2.48 17.34
N LYS A 304 -5.96 -2.93 18.31
CA LYS A 304 -6.16 -2.67 19.75
C LYS A 304 -6.19 -1.18 20.06
N ASN A 305 -6.75 -0.81 21.20
CA ASN A 305 -6.89 0.59 21.58
C ASN A 305 -5.55 1.34 21.69
N GLY A 306 -5.56 2.59 21.25
CA GLY A 306 -4.43 3.50 21.32
C GLY A 306 -4.89 4.96 21.20
N HIS A 307 -4.00 5.89 21.57
CA HIS A 307 -4.30 7.32 21.66
C HIS A 307 -3.18 8.23 21.13
N ASN A 308 -2.19 7.67 20.41
CA ASN A 308 -1.00 8.40 19.98
C ASN A 308 -0.89 8.49 18.45
N ARG A 309 0.00 9.36 17.94
CA ARG A 309 0.20 9.54 16.50
C ARG A 309 0.67 8.26 15.79
N LYS A 310 1.49 7.43 16.47
CA LYS A 310 1.96 6.14 15.94
C LYS A 310 0.80 5.17 15.73
N HIS A 311 -0.20 5.20 16.61
CA HIS A 311 -1.42 4.43 16.52
C HIS A 311 -2.22 4.81 15.28
N LEU A 312 -2.45 6.11 15.08
CA LEU A 312 -3.11 6.61 13.87
C LEU A 312 -2.36 6.19 12.60
N GLN A 313 -1.03 6.30 12.58
CA GLN A 313 -0.22 5.83 11.45
C GLN A 313 -0.40 4.33 11.20
N ASN A 314 -0.41 3.50 12.24
CA ASN A 314 -0.66 2.07 12.09
C ASN A 314 -2.06 1.78 11.52
N VAL A 315 -3.08 2.49 12.00
CA VAL A 315 -4.45 2.39 11.49
C VAL A 315 -4.51 2.76 10.01
N LEU A 316 -3.90 3.87 9.60
CA LEU A 316 -3.85 4.27 8.19
C LEU A 316 -3.15 3.23 7.31
N LYS A 317 -2.08 2.60 7.81
CA LYS A 317 -1.38 1.52 7.08
C LYS A 317 -2.26 0.29 6.90
N VAL A 318 -3.00 -0.10 7.94
CA VAL A 318 -3.92 -1.23 7.86
C VAL A 318 -5.08 -0.91 6.92
N LEU A 319 -5.67 0.28 7.01
CA LEU A 319 -6.70 0.75 6.08
C LEU A 319 -6.18 0.79 4.64
N ALA A 320 -4.93 1.19 4.41
CA ALA A 320 -4.28 1.16 3.11
C ALA A 320 -4.03 -0.25 2.57
N SER A 321 -3.93 -1.26 3.44
CA SER A 321 -3.71 -2.65 3.02
C SER A 321 -4.97 -3.38 2.59
N ILE A 322 -6.17 -2.83 2.86
CA ILE A 322 -7.44 -3.43 2.47
C ILE A 322 -7.54 -3.48 0.94
N SER A 323 -7.80 -4.66 0.40
CA SER A 323 -7.94 -4.92 -1.03
C SER A 323 -9.38 -5.21 -1.41
N ASP A 324 -9.75 -4.92 -2.66
CA ASP A 324 -11.05 -5.31 -3.23
C ASP A 324 -11.21 -6.83 -3.38
N GLN A 325 -10.10 -7.57 -3.27
CA GLN A 325 -10.09 -9.04 -3.28
C GLN A 325 -10.24 -9.64 -1.88
N ASP A 326 -10.24 -8.83 -0.82
CA ASP A 326 -10.41 -9.33 0.54
C ASP A 326 -11.83 -9.88 0.71
N THR A 327 -11.93 -11.08 1.27
CA THR A 327 -13.23 -11.71 1.55
C THR A 327 -13.77 -11.19 2.89
N PRO A 328 -14.87 -10.41 2.91
CA PRO A 328 -15.47 -9.97 4.17
C PRO A 328 -16.12 -11.16 4.88
N VAL A 329 -16.22 -11.05 6.21
CA VAL A 329 -16.93 -12.03 7.03
C VAL A 329 -18.40 -11.63 7.15
N SER A 330 -19.27 -12.56 7.54
CA SER A 330 -20.68 -12.22 7.77
C SER A 330 -20.79 -11.10 8.82
N SER A 331 -21.57 -10.08 8.50
CA SER A 331 -21.81 -8.92 9.38
C SER A 331 -22.25 -9.37 10.78
N THR A 332 -23.10 -10.39 10.88
CA THR A 332 -23.53 -10.96 12.16
C THR A 332 -22.35 -11.49 12.98
N TYR A 333 -21.46 -12.26 12.38
CA TYR A 333 -20.27 -12.76 13.08
C TYR A 333 -19.32 -11.62 13.46
N PHE A 334 -19.07 -10.69 12.53
CA PHE A 334 -18.21 -9.52 12.74
C PHE A 334 -18.63 -8.72 13.99
N TYR A 335 -19.91 -8.37 14.09
CA TYR A 335 -20.42 -7.64 15.24
C TYR A 335 -20.50 -8.49 16.52
N THR A 336 -20.88 -9.76 16.42
CA THR A 336 -20.99 -10.62 17.62
C THR A 336 -19.62 -10.85 18.25
N ALA A 337 -18.61 -11.17 17.44
CA ALA A 337 -17.24 -11.34 17.93
C ALA A 337 -16.62 -10.02 18.37
N GLY A 338 -16.84 -8.96 17.59
CA GLY A 338 -16.35 -7.62 17.87
C GLY A 338 -16.89 -7.03 19.18
N PHE A 339 -18.21 -7.10 19.43
CA PHE A 339 -18.80 -6.59 20.67
C PHE A 339 -18.42 -7.41 21.91
N ARG A 340 -18.16 -8.71 21.76
CA ARG A 340 -17.68 -9.57 22.85
C ARG A 340 -16.24 -9.25 23.26
N ARG A 341 -15.39 -8.84 22.31
CA ARG A 341 -13.95 -8.58 22.51
C ARG A 341 -13.59 -7.10 22.61
N LYS A 342 -14.55 -6.22 22.37
CA LYS A 342 -14.42 -4.76 22.46
C LYS A 342 -13.85 -4.36 23.82
N GLU A 343 -13.04 -3.31 23.85
CA GLU A 343 -12.60 -2.75 25.13
C GLU A 343 -13.78 -2.29 26.01
N LEU A 344 -13.65 -2.48 27.32
CA LEU A 344 -14.67 -2.11 28.30
C LEU A 344 -14.95 -0.61 28.21
N ASP A 345 -16.23 -0.23 28.33
CA ASP A 345 -16.71 1.16 28.26
C ASP A 345 -16.50 1.91 26.93
N ALA A 346 -15.88 1.27 25.92
CA ALA A 346 -15.71 1.91 24.62
C ALA A 346 -17.06 2.11 23.90
N VAL A 347 -17.36 3.32 23.43
CA VAL A 347 -18.59 3.61 22.68
C VAL A 347 -18.44 3.04 21.26
N PRO A 348 -19.34 2.13 20.81
CA PRO A 348 -19.25 1.56 19.48
C PRO A 348 -19.74 2.55 18.41
N LEU A 349 -18.85 2.89 17.49
CA LEU A 349 -19.09 3.71 16.30
C LEU A 349 -19.13 2.81 15.07
N ILE A 350 -20.18 2.87 14.27
CA ILE A 350 -20.40 1.97 13.13
C ILE A 350 -20.34 2.73 11.82
N LEU A 351 -19.58 2.18 10.89
CA LEU A 351 -19.37 2.67 9.53
C LEU A 351 -19.68 1.55 8.53
N GLY A 352 -20.57 1.82 7.59
CA GLY A 352 -21.06 0.86 6.60
C GLY A 352 -22.24 0.04 7.15
N THR A 353 -22.34 -1.22 6.73
CA THR A 353 -23.54 -2.04 6.96
C THR A 353 -23.79 -2.29 8.43
N SER A 354 -24.86 -1.69 8.97
CA SER A 354 -25.18 -1.72 10.40
C SER A 354 -25.62 -3.11 10.91
N PRO A 355 -25.39 -3.42 12.21
CA PRO A 355 -25.90 -4.64 12.82
C PRO A 355 -27.42 -4.62 12.90
N ARG A 356 -28.06 -5.77 12.71
CA ARG A 356 -29.49 -5.93 12.98
C ARG A 356 -29.76 -5.62 14.46
N LYS A 357 -30.78 -4.81 14.75
CA LYS A 357 -31.23 -4.54 16.12
C LYS A 357 -31.84 -5.80 16.72
N TYR A 358 -31.03 -6.56 17.47
CA TYR A 358 -31.50 -7.75 18.19
C TYR A 358 -32.17 -7.40 19.54
N SER A 359 -31.86 -6.27 20.16
CA SER A 359 -32.44 -5.83 21.44
C SER A 359 -32.40 -4.30 21.59
N ARG A 360 -33.37 -3.73 22.34
CA ARG A 360 -33.42 -2.31 22.73
C ARG A 360 -32.23 -1.85 23.59
N THR A 361 -31.46 -2.78 24.16
CA THR A 361 -30.37 -2.49 25.10
C THR A 361 -29.03 -2.20 24.43
N ASN A 362 -28.85 -2.59 23.17
CA ASN A 362 -27.59 -2.34 22.48
C ASN A 362 -27.56 -0.89 22.00
N LYS A 363 -26.74 -0.08 22.67
CA LYS A 363 -26.48 1.30 22.26
C LYS A 363 -25.23 1.32 21.37
N TRP A 364 -25.36 1.85 20.17
CA TRP A 364 -24.26 2.18 19.26
C TRP A 364 -24.60 3.43 18.47
N VAL A 365 -23.59 4.08 17.90
CA VAL A 365 -23.78 5.23 17.02
C VAL A 365 -23.44 4.81 15.59
N VAL A 366 -24.43 4.90 14.70
CA VAL A 366 -24.20 4.72 13.26
C VAL A 366 -23.78 6.08 12.70
N ILE A 367 -22.56 6.16 12.17
CA ILE A 367 -22.04 7.39 11.57
C ILE A 367 -22.43 7.47 10.10
N LYS A 368 -22.30 6.35 9.39
CA LYS A 368 -22.70 6.22 7.99
C LYS A 368 -23.14 4.79 7.73
N GLU A 369 -24.29 4.63 7.06
CA GLU A 369 -24.89 3.33 6.73
C GLU A 369 -24.58 2.84 5.32
#